data_AF-A0A1Q4YET2-F1
#
_entry.id   AF-A0A1Q4YET2-F1
#
_cell.length_a   1.000
_cell.length_b   1.000
_cell.length_c   1.000
_cell.angle_alpha   90.00
_cell.angle_beta   90.00
_cell.angle_gamma   90.00
#
_symmetry.space_group_name_H-M   'P 1'
#
loop_
_entity.id
_entity.type
_entity.pdbx_description
1 polymer ?
#
loop_
_entity_poly.entity_id
_entity_poly.type
_entity_poly.pdbx_seq_one_letter_code
_entity_poly.pdbx_strand_id
1 'polypeptide(L)'
;MTRSHQARLSRSAIAAAAAIAVTAGVVAAAPDAKTAEPTPKLSLIAASTSVTLDSWKEDPGVYLDLGTYVTAENGPLELKVSRKSYKDPIIAKQIIRDGKGKQTGTKVLPKRLLKDFAGLPDFAKITVTDAAGKTVLDKTEAFCPNNASGRVRPDAPANSKYPESCPVNPFTLGSVWGVENGWASNTYAGYYSAPVQLAAGKYTAKVSVSKAYRDLFGIADKPQTIKVTVRERSWEEGEGVSGASQMSGHDMSKMSGHEMSGHSMPGHGAMRSPAPAAATSGAGPSYNVGHGPYAPAPPSLPWALKKAALKSAQAGDVAGRTDGSRKAPAAQPNAKRPTGKATVPDVPKPDLRSLPAYGITVSDGYEEEPGKDYLAFSANVWNAGPAKLVVDGFRAPGKELMDAYQYFYDAKGKQIGYTPTGTMEWDPRPGHEHWHFTDFASYRLLKEDKKETVRSGKEAFCLANTDAVDYTVKNANWHPENTDLSTACGQENSISVREVLDIGSGDTYTQDLPGQSFDITGLANGTYYIQVLANPENRLKETDLTNNSALRKVVLGGKPGARTVTVPAHDRVDAN
;
A
#
# COMPACT_ATOMS: atom_id res chain seq x y z
N MET A 1 -41.51 -29.01 -87.20
CA MET A 1 -41.82 -30.46 -87.21
C MET A 1 -40.55 -31.24 -87.46
N THR A 2 -40.45 -32.41 -86.83
CA THR A 2 -39.50 -33.55 -87.08
C THR A 2 -38.00 -33.44 -86.73
N ARG A 3 -37.69 -34.03 -85.56
CA ARG A 3 -36.77 -35.16 -85.27
C ARG A 3 -35.22 -35.00 -85.24
N SER A 4 -34.68 -35.74 -84.26
CA SER A 4 -33.32 -36.31 -84.11
C SER A 4 -32.28 -35.39 -83.46
N HIS A 5 -31.31 -35.83 -82.65
CA HIS A 5 -31.03 -37.07 -81.93
C HIS A 5 -29.81 -36.78 -81.01
N GLN A 6 -29.62 -37.64 -80.00
CA GLN A 6 -28.37 -38.00 -79.30
C GLN A 6 -27.90 -37.20 -78.08
N ALA A 7 -27.90 -37.96 -76.99
CA ALA A 7 -27.16 -37.75 -75.75
C ALA A 7 -25.64 -37.90 -75.93
N ARG A 8 -24.88 -37.22 -75.08
CA ARG A 8 -23.58 -37.71 -74.59
C ARG A 8 -23.44 -37.50 -73.09
N LEU A 9 -23.03 -38.59 -72.46
CA LEU A 9 -22.69 -38.81 -71.06
C LEU A 9 -21.43 -38.02 -70.65
N SER A 10 -21.30 -37.66 -69.38
CA SER A 10 -20.18 -38.19 -68.56
C SER A 10 -20.24 -37.82 -67.08
N ARG A 11 -20.10 -38.90 -66.30
CA ARG A 11 -19.39 -39.06 -65.02
C ARG A 11 -20.00 -38.52 -63.72
N SER A 12 -20.56 -39.51 -63.02
CA SER A 12 -20.75 -39.66 -61.59
C SER A 12 -19.57 -39.19 -60.73
N ALA A 13 -19.87 -38.55 -59.61
CA ALA A 13 -19.21 -38.78 -58.34
C ALA A 13 -20.25 -38.60 -57.23
N ILE A 14 -20.49 -39.70 -56.51
CA ILE A 14 -21.40 -39.82 -55.37
C ILE A 14 -20.71 -39.21 -54.14
N ALA A 15 -21.40 -38.31 -53.44
CA ALA A 15 -21.15 -38.07 -52.03
C ALA A 15 -22.47 -37.71 -51.35
N ALA A 16 -22.90 -38.59 -50.44
CA ALA A 16 -24.14 -38.50 -49.70
C ALA A 16 -24.15 -37.28 -48.76
N ALA A 17 -25.16 -36.43 -48.88
CA ALA A 17 -25.49 -35.42 -47.89
C ALA A 17 -26.66 -35.91 -47.04
N ALA A 18 -26.39 -36.15 -45.77
CA ALA A 18 -27.41 -36.47 -44.77
C ALA A 18 -28.33 -35.26 -44.56
N ALA A 19 -29.63 -35.47 -44.74
CA ALA A 19 -30.66 -34.49 -44.49
C ALA A 19 -30.85 -34.27 -42.98
N ILE A 20 -30.55 -33.06 -42.49
CA ILE A 20 -30.98 -32.61 -41.16
C ILE A 20 -32.38 -32.04 -41.31
N ALA A 21 -33.35 -32.72 -40.71
CA ALA A 21 -34.74 -32.25 -40.62
C ALA A 21 -34.79 -31.00 -39.72
N VAL A 22 -35.23 -29.87 -40.29
CA VAL A 22 -35.54 -28.66 -39.53
C VAL A 22 -36.95 -28.81 -38.96
N THR A 23 -37.04 -29.12 -37.66
CA THR A 23 -38.28 -28.95 -36.90
C THR A 23 -38.43 -27.48 -36.54
N ALA A 24 -39.42 -26.82 -37.15
CA ALA A 24 -39.85 -25.48 -36.75
C ALA A 24 -40.54 -25.54 -35.38
N GLY A 25 -39.74 -25.48 -34.32
CA GLY A 25 -40.21 -25.24 -32.96
C GLY A 25 -40.27 -23.74 -32.70
N VAL A 26 -41.47 -23.25 -32.34
CA VAL A 26 -41.71 -21.88 -31.88
C VAL A 26 -40.74 -21.58 -30.74
N VAL A 27 -39.75 -20.72 -30.99
CA VAL A 27 -38.89 -20.18 -29.94
C VAL A 27 -39.75 -19.21 -29.13
N ALA A 28 -40.18 -19.65 -27.95
CA ALA A 28 -40.65 -18.74 -26.93
C ALA A 28 -39.55 -17.69 -26.71
N ALA A 29 -39.87 -16.43 -26.98
CA ALA A 29 -38.97 -15.32 -26.72
C ALA A 29 -38.47 -15.43 -25.28
N ALA A 30 -37.15 -15.57 -25.11
CA ALA A 30 -36.52 -15.43 -23.82
C ALA A 30 -36.98 -14.09 -23.22
N PRO A 31 -37.31 -14.04 -21.91
CA PRO A 31 -37.73 -12.79 -21.30
C PRO A 31 -36.66 -11.74 -21.56
N ASP A 32 -37.11 -10.56 -21.99
CA ASP A 32 -36.29 -9.39 -22.28
C ASP A 32 -35.08 -9.34 -21.34
N ALA A 33 -33.89 -9.23 -21.94
CA ALA A 33 -32.70 -8.87 -21.22
C ALA A 33 -33.03 -7.61 -20.42
N LYS A 34 -33.23 -7.76 -19.10
CA LYS A 34 -33.44 -6.66 -18.18
C LYS A 34 -32.41 -5.60 -18.53
N THR A 35 -32.89 -4.45 -18.97
CA THR A 35 -32.06 -3.29 -19.26
C THR A 35 -31.14 -3.12 -18.05
N ALA A 36 -29.83 -3.31 -18.23
CA ALA A 36 -28.88 -3.33 -17.13
C ALA A 36 -29.08 -2.06 -16.30
N GLU A 37 -29.31 -2.21 -15.00
CA GLU A 37 -29.50 -1.06 -14.11
C GLU A 37 -28.28 -0.13 -14.26
N PRO A 38 -28.46 1.18 -14.50
CA PRO A 38 -27.37 2.10 -14.83
C PRO A 38 -26.48 2.45 -13.62
N THR A 39 -26.66 1.74 -12.51
CA THR A 39 -26.04 1.98 -11.21
C THR A 39 -25.41 0.71 -10.66
N PRO A 40 -24.26 0.81 -9.98
CA PRO A 40 -23.60 -0.33 -9.38
C PRO A 40 -24.50 -0.97 -8.32
N LYS A 41 -24.64 -2.30 -8.40
CA LYS A 41 -25.31 -3.12 -7.39
C LYS A 41 -24.28 -3.59 -6.38
N LEU A 42 -24.37 -3.06 -5.16
CA LEU A 42 -23.49 -3.45 -4.07
C LEU A 42 -24.14 -4.50 -3.17
N SER A 43 -23.39 -5.51 -2.74
CA SER A 43 -23.90 -6.57 -1.84
C SER A 43 -22.87 -6.97 -0.79
N LEU A 44 -23.34 -7.21 0.44
CA LEU A 44 -22.53 -7.84 1.48
C LEU A 44 -22.61 -9.36 1.30
N ILE A 45 -21.46 -10.01 1.19
CA ILE A 45 -21.33 -11.47 1.11
C ILE A 45 -20.36 -11.98 2.18
N ALA A 46 -20.44 -13.29 2.47
CA ALA A 46 -19.42 -14.00 3.22
C ALA A 46 -18.78 -15.06 2.31
N ALA A 47 -17.45 -15.10 2.29
CA ALA A 47 -16.70 -16.11 1.53
C ALA A 47 -16.81 -17.50 2.17
N SER A 48 -17.01 -17.55 3.50
CA SER A 48 -17.18 -18.78 4.26
C SER A 48 -18.28 -18.61 5.31
N THR A 49 -18.90 -19.73 5.69
CA THR A 49 -19.86 -19.78 6.81
C THR A 49 -19.18 -19.95 8.17
N SER A 50 -17.86 -20.18 8.18
CA SER A 50 -17.06 -20.28 9.39
C SER A 50 -15.63 -19.79 9.21
N VAL A 51 -15.07 -19.20 10.26
CA VAL A 51 -13.66 -18.78 10.32
C VAL A 51 -13.01 -19.26 11.61
N THR A 52 -11.69 -19.42 11.57
CA THR A 52 -10.87 -19.63 12.76
C THR A 52 -9.94 -18.44 12.92
N LEU A 53 -9.95 -17.82 14.10
CA LEU A 53 -9.14 -16.67 14.42
C LEU A 53 -8.18 -17.06 15.55
N ASP A 54 -6.93 -16.61 15.45
CA ASP A 54 -5.91 -16.93 16.44
C ASP A 54 -5.68 -15.71 17.36
N SER A 55 -5.60 -15.96 18.65
CA SER A 55 -5.08 -15.05 19.68
C SER A 55 -3.74 -15.60 20.15
N TRP A 56 -2.71 -14.76 20.24
CA TRP A 56 -1.38 -15.18 20.67
C TRP A 56 -1.20 -14.91 22.16
N LYS A 57 -0.66 -15.87 22.92
CA LYS A 57 -0.45 -15.72 24.38
C LYS A 57 0.44 -14.51 24.70
N GLU A 58 1.39 -14.22 23.82
CA GLU A 58 2.38 -13.17 23.96
C GLU A 58 1.89 -11.81 23.42
N ASP A 59 0.80 -11.78 22.66
CA ASP A 59 0.07 -10.57 22.24
C ASP A 59 -1.45 -10.86 22.20
N PRO A 60 -2.11 -10.92 23.38
CA PRO A 60 -3.50 -11.37 23.48
C PRO A 60 -4.47 -10.45 22.72
N GLY A 61 -5.33 -11.05 21.91
CA GLY A 61 -6.34 -10.35 21.14
C GLY A 61 -6.60 -11.01 19.79
N VAL A 62 -7.79 -10.74 19.26
CA VAL A 62 -8.26 -11.33 18.01
C VAL A 62 -8.60 -10.24 17.00
N TYR A 63 -8.08 -10.37 15.78
CA TYR A 63 -8.51 -9.53 14.65
C TYR A 63 -9.71 -10.16 13.96
N LEU A 64 -10.78 -9.37 13.77
CA LEU A 64 -12.06 -9.85 13.25
C LEU A 64 -12.08 -9.89 11.71
N ASP A 65 -11.14 -10.59 11.10
CA ASP A 65 -11.25 -10.94 9.68
C ASP A 65 -12.29 -12.07 9.52
N LEU A 66 -13.55 -11.66 9.39
CA LEU A 66 -14.69 -12.58 9.33
C LEU A 66 -14.93 -13.14 7.92
N GLY A 67 -14.04 -12.85 6.95
CA GLY A 67 -14.18 -13.29 5.56
C GLY A 67 -15.42 -12.69 4.87
N THR A 68 -15.80 -11.47 5.23
CA THR A 68 -16.95 -10.75 4.65
C THR A 68 -16.50 -9.67 3.68
N TYR A 69 -17.24 -9.50 2.59
CA TYR A 69 -16.85 -8.63 1.48
C TYR A 69 -18.03 -7.81 0.97
N VAL A 70 -17.75 -6.61 0.46
CA VAL A 70 -18.68 -5.81 -0.34
C VAL A 70 -18.36 -6.03 -1.81
N THR A 71 -19.30 -6.61 -2.56
CA THR A 71 -19.19 -6.80 -4.02
C THR A 71 -19.68 -5.56 -4.77
N ALA A 72 -19.20 -5.36 -5.99
CA ALA A 72 -19.75 -4.41 -6.95
C ALA A 72 -20.09 -5.11 -8.28
N GLU A 73 -21.36 -5.07 -8.69
CA GLU A 73 -21.85 -5.61 -9.96
C GLU A 73 -22.56 -4.53 -10.78
N ASN A 74 -22.73 -4.72 -12.09
CA ASN A 74 -23.33 -3.76 -13.03
C ASN A 74 -22.64 -2.38 -13.12
N GLY A 75 -21.45 -2.26 -12.54
CA GLY A 75 -20.68 -1.04 -12.44
C GLY A 75 -19.80 -1.05 -11.19
N PRO A 76 -18.72 -0.27 -11.15
CA PRO A 76 -17.88 -0.16 -9.98
C PRO A 76 -18.52 0.72 -8.90
N LEU A 77 -18.14 0.50 -7.64
CA LEU A 77 -18.18 1.57 -6.64
C LEU A 77 -17.01 2.51 -6.92
N GLU A 78 -17.27 3.79 -7.17
CA GLU A 78 -16.22 4.81 -7.32
C GLU A 78 -16.57 6.04 -6.49
N LEU A 79 -15.69 6.41 -5.57
CA LEU A 79 -15.77 7.61 -4.75
C LEU A 79 -14.55 8.48 -5.01
N LYS A 80 -14.78 9.74 -5.40
CA LYS A 80 -13.75 10.78 -5.35
C LYS A 80 -13.86 11.51 -4.03
N VAL A 81 -12.84 11.37 -3.20
CA VAL A 81 -12.76 11.96 -1.86
C VAL A 81 -11.70 13.04 -1.88
N SER A 82 -12.02 14.24 -1.43
CA SER A 82 -11.03 15.32 -1.40
C SER A 82 -11.37 16.42 -0.42
N ARG A 83 -10.38 17.26 -0.12
CA ARG A 83 -10.53 18.57 0.51
C ARG A 83 -9.78 19.62 -0.30
N LYS A 84 -10.31 20.84 -0.34
CA LYS A 84 -9.67 21.94 -1.10
C LYS A 84 -8.44 22.50 -0.38
N SER A 85 -8.47 22.51 0.94
CA SER A 85 -7.36 22.91 1.82
C SER A 85 -7.55 22.27 3.19
N TYR A 86 -6.59 22.44 4.10
CA TYR A 86 -6.70 21.98 5.49
C TYR A 86 -7.76 22.75 6.32
N LYS A 87 -8.28 23.86 5.81
CA LYS A 87 -9.41 24.63 6.40
C LYS A 87 -10.77 24.11 5.96
N ASP A 88 -10.81 23.34 4.87
CA ASP A 88 -12.04 22.83 4.27
C ASP A 88 -12.32 21.41 4.78
N PRO A 89 -13.60 21.05 4.98
CA PRO A 89 -13.95 19.67 5.33
C PRO A 89 -13.69 18.73 4.14
N ILE A 90 -13.47 17.45 4.46
CA ILE A 90 -13.41 16.39 3.46
C ILE A 90 -14.81 16.19 2.88
N ILE A 91 -14.88 16.09 1.55
CA ILE A 91 -16.10 15.79 0.80
C ILE A 91 -15.90 14.52 -0.02
N ALA A 92 -16.99 13.77 -0.23
CA ALA A 92 -16.99 12.61 -1.10
C ALA A 92 -18.06 12.76 -2.19
N LYS A 93 -17.71 12.36 -3.41
CA LYS A 93 -18.63 12.27 -4.54
C LYS A 93 -18.56 10.86 -5.10
N GLN A 94 -19.70 10.19 -5.18
CA GLN A 94 -19.81 8.94 -5.91
C GLN A 94 -19.88 9.24 -7.41
N ILE A 95 -18.97 8.67 -8.17
CA ILE A 95 -19.01 8.67 -9.63
C ILE A 95 -19.75 7.41 -10.06
N ILE A 96 -20.90 7.58 -10.71
CA ILE A 96 -21.73 6.46 -11.14
C ILE A 96 -21.29 6.09 -12.55
N ARG A 97 -20.86 4.85 -12.73
CA ARG A 97 -20.49 4.28 -14.03
C ARG A 97 -21.31 3.04 -14.30
N ASP A 98 -21.67 2.83 -15.56
CA ASP A 98 -22.25 1.56 -16.00
C ASP A 98 -21.19 0.44 -16.03
N GLY A 99 -21.62 -0.79 -16.29
CA GLY A 99 -20.74 -1.96 -16.39
C GLY A 99 -19.71 -1.89 -17.52
N LYS A 100 -19.83 -0.93 -18.45
CA LYS A 100 -18.84 -0.65 -19.51
C LYS A 100 -17.88 0.49 -19.13
N GLY A 101 -18.02 1.06 -17.93
CA GLY A 101 -17.18 2.13 -17.41
C GLY A 101 -17.61 3.55 -17.83
N LYS A 102 -18.69 3.69 -18.60
CA LYS A 102 -19.20 5.01 -19.00
C LYS A 102 -19.82 5.69 -17.80
N GLN A 103 -19.41 6.92 -17.50
CA GLN A 103 -20.01 7.71 -16.43
C GLN A 103 -21.45 8.07 -16.80
N THR A 104 -22.39 7.68 -15.95
CA THR A 104 -23.84 7.93 -16.08
C THR A 104 -24.34 8.99 -15.11
N GLY A 105 -23.58 9.30 -14.05
CA GLY A 105 -23.97 10.32 -13.09
C GLY A 105 -22.92 10.62 -12.03
N THR A 106 -23.26 11.54 -11.14
CA THR A 106 -22.46 11.87 -9.95
C THR A 106 -23.39 12.20 -8.80
N LYS A 107 -23.13 11.62 -7.63
CA LYS A 107 -23.88 11.85 -6.39
C LYS A 107 -22.96 12.41 -5.32
N VAL A 108 -23.29 13.55 -4.75
CA VAL A 108 -22.55 14.11 -3.61
C VAL A 108 -23.01 13.39 -2.35
N LEU A 109 -22.05 12.89 -1.55
CA LEU A 109 -22.35 12.22 -0.29
C LEU A 109 -22.64 13.26 0.81
N PRO A 110 -23.34 12.87 1.90
CA PRO A 110 -23.65 13.79 3.00
C PRO A 110 -22.42 14.56 3.51
N LYS A 111 -22.62 15.84 3.80
CA LYS A 111 -21.57 16.68 4.42
C LYS A 111 -21.21 16.08 5.78
N ARG A 112 -19.91 16.13 6.13
CA ARG A 112 -19.36 15.60 7.40
C ARG A 112 -19.47 14.08 7.56
N LEU A 113 -19.72 13.35 6.48
CA LEU A 113 -19.66 11.88 6.49
C LEU A 113 -18.24 11.38 6.84
N LEU A 114 -17.22 12.09 6.34
CA LEU A 114 -15.81 11.69 6.47
C LEU A 114 -15.08 12.60 7.44
N LYS A 115 -14.25 12.00 8.30
CA LYS A 115 -13.34 12.67 9.22
C LYS A 115 -11.90 12.66 8.70
N ASP A 116 -11.53 11.60 8.01
CA ASP A 116 -10.22 11.33 7.45
C ASP A 116 -10.36 10.63 6.08
N PHE A 117 -9.24 10.14 5.55
CA PHE A 117 -9.18 9.41 4.29
C PHE A 117 -9.11 7.87 4.47
N ALA A 118 -9.32 7.34 5.68
CA ALA A 118 -9.15 5.92 6.02
C ALA A 118 -10.38 5.04 5.73
N GLY A 119 -11.33 5.55 4.94
CA GLY A 119 -12.52 4.82 4.49
C GLY A 119 -13.84 5.40 5.00
N LEU A 120 -14.91 4.63 4.83
CA LEU A 120 -16.26 4.96 5.27
C LEU A 120 -16.44 4.56 6.74
N PRO A 121 -16.56 5.50 7.69
CA PRO A 121 -16.65 5.18 9.11
C PRO A 121 -17.98 4.47 9.44
N ASP A 122 -18.01 3.65 10.49
CA ASP A 122 -19.26 3.01 10.95
C ASP A 122 -20.02 2.19 9.88
N PHE A 123 -19.27 1.58 8.96
CA PHE A 123 -19.84 0.88 7.82
C PHE A 123 -20.29 -0.53 8.17
N ALA A 124 -19.35 -1.37 8.65
CA ALA A 124 -19.63 -2.74 9.02
C ALA A 124 -20.02 -2.81 10.51
N LYS A 125 -21.24 -3.25 10.81
CA LYS A 125 -21.69 -3.56 12.17
C LYS A 125 -21.44 -5.02 12.46
N ILE A 126 -20.72 -5.29 13.55
CA ILE A 126 -20.30 -6.63 13.95
C ILE A 126 -20.81 -6.89 15.35
N THR A 127 -21.64 -7.92 15.50
CA THR A 127 -22.09 -8.44 16.80
C THR A 127 -21.58 -9.86 16.96
N VAL A 128 -20.92 -10.17 18.08
CA VAL A 128 -20.44 -11.52 18.39
C VAL A 128 -21.18 -12.04 19.61
N THR A 129 -21.75 -13.23 19.49
CA THR A 129 -22.42 -13.94 20.58
C THR A 129 -21.66 -15.20 20.94
N ASP A 130 -21.54 -15.50 22.23
CA ASP A 130 -20.97 -16.76 22.71
C ASP A 130 -21.93 -17.95 22.47
N ALA A 131 -21.49 -19.16 22.85
CA ALA A 131 -22.28 -20.38 22.73
C ALA A 131 -23.56 -20.38 23.58
N ALA A 132 -23.64 -19.55 24.62
CA ALA A 132 -24.84 -19.36 25.43
C ALA A 132 -25.82 -18.34 24.82
N GLY A 133 -25.46 -17.73 23.69
CA GLY A 133 -26.26 -16.70 23.01
C GLY A 133 -26.11 -15.30 23.62
N LYS A 134 -25.17 -15.10 24.55
CA LYS A 134 -24.89 -13.79 25.12
C LYS A 134 -24.01 -12.99 24.16
N THR A 135 -24.41 -11.75 23.87
CA THR A 135 -23.56 -10.80 23.13
C THR A 135 -22.32 -10.47 23.96
N VAL A 136 -21.15 -10.81 23.43
CA VAL A 136 -19.84 -10.54 24.03
C VAL A 136 -19.11 -9.38 23.35
N LEU A 137 -19.55 -9.00 22.15
CA LEU A 137 -19.03 -7.86 21.41
C LEU A 137 -20.13 -7.24 20.54
N ASP A 138 -20.18 -5.90 20.53
CA ASP A 138 -20.92 -5.11 19.55
C ASP A 138 -20.06 -3.92 19.16
N LYS A 139 -19.66 -3.85 17.89
CA LYS A 139 -18.80 -2.78 17.37
C LYS A 139 -19.12 -2.43 15.93
N THR A 140 -18.60 -1.29 15.51
CA THR A 140 -18.51 -0.91 14.11
C THR A 140 -17.07 -0.95 13.62
N GLU A 141 -16.89 -1.18 12.32
CA GLU A 141 -15.62 -1.00 11.61
C GLU A 141 -15.81 -0.09 10.39
N ALA A 142 -14.78 0.69 10.11
CA ALA A 142 -14.71 1.47 8.89
C ALA A 142 -14.51 0.53 7.68
N PHE A 143 -15.06 0.90 6.54
CA PHE A 143 -14.87 0.17 5.29
C PHE A 143 -14.04 0.99 4.32
N CYS A 144 -12.84 0.53 4.02
CA CYS A 144 -12.03 1.07 2.94
C CYS A 144 -12.39 0.34 1.63
N PRO A 145 -12.99 1.02 0.62
CA PRO A 145 -13.31 0.37 -0.64
C PRO A 145 -12.08 -0.15 -1.41
N ASN A 146 -10.93 0.51 -1.22
CA ASN A 146 -9.66 0.11 -1.83
C ASN A 146 -8.98 -1.05 -1.09
N ASN A 147 -9.56 -1.56 0.01
CA ASN A 147 -8.96 -2.67 0.76
C ASN A 147 -8.85 -3.93 -0.10
N ALA A 148 -8.14 -4.94 0.41
CA ALA A 148 -7.90 -6.24 -0.24
C ALA A 148 -9.11 -6.69 -1.06
N SER A 149 -8.94 -6.62 -2.38
CA SER A 149 -10.00 -6.84 -3.34
C SER A 149 -9.68 -8.02 -4.24
N GLY A 150 -10.72 -8.76 -4.61
CA GLY A 150 -10.60 -9.91 -5.50
C GLY A 150 -11.76 -9.99 -6.47
N ARG A 151 -11.52 -10.61 -7.63
CA ARG A 151 -12.57 -10.95 -8.60
C ARG A 151 -13.54 -11.94 -7.97
N VAL A 152 -14.84 -11.67 -8.05
CA VAL A 152 -15.91 -12.61 -7.64
C VAL A 152 -16.47 -13.40 -8.82
N ARG A 153 -16.10 -13.03 -10.05
CA ARG A 153 -16.50 -13.71 -11.28
C ARG A 153 -15.33 -13.82 -12.27
N PRO A 154 -15.21 -14.93 -13.04
CA PRO A 154 -14.07 -15.15 -13.93
C PRO A 154 -13.95 -14.14 -15.09
N ASP A 155 -15.06 -13.55 -15.51
CA ASP A 155 -15.16 -12.60 -16.62
C ASP A 155 -14.96 -11.13 -16.18
N ALA A 156 -14.71 -10.88 -14.89
CA ALA A 156 -14.34 -9.56 -14.40
C ALA A 156 -12.95 -9.14 -14.92
N PRO A 157 -12.66 -7.83 -15.03
CA PRO A 157 -11.34 -7.33 -15.39
C PRO A 157 -10.24 -7.99 -14.55
N ALA A 158 -9.12 -8.35 -15.19
CA ALA A 158 -8.04 -9.07 -14.51
C ALA A 158 -7.40 -8.27 -13.36
N ASN A 159 -7.38 -6.95 -13.49
CA ASN A 159 -6.86 -6.01 -12.50
C ASN A 159 -7.91 -4.96 -12.17
N SER A 160 -7.92 -4.49 -10.91
CA SER A 160 -8.67 -3.32 -10.49
C SER A 160 -7.95 -2.07 -10.95
N LYS A 161 -8.68 -1.07 -11.46
CA LYS A 161 -8.09 0.24 -11.78
C LYS A 161 -7.95 1.15 -10.55
N TYR A 162 -8.60 0.82 -9.43
CA TYR A 162 -8.56 1.65 -8.21
C TYR A 162 -7.29 1.38 -7.39
N PRO A 163 -6.85 2.33 -6.56
CA PRO A 163 -5.72 2.11 -5.65
C PRO A 163 -5.95 0.91 -4.72
N GLU A 164 -4.87 0.35 -4.19
CA GLU A 164 -4.87 -0.87 -3.35
C GLU A 164 -5.07 -0.60 -1.85
N SER A 165 -5.16 0.68 -1.45
CA SER A 165 -5.44 1.07 -0.07
C SER A 165 -6.11 2.43 0.02
N CYS A 166 -6.70 2.72 1.19
CA CYS A 166 -7.17 4.06 1.54
C CYS A 166 -6.03 4.81 2.25
N PRO A 167 -5.79 6.09 1.94
CA PRO A 167 -4.65 6.82 2.51
C PRO A 167 -4.78 7.04 4.02
N VAL A 168 -3.65 6.91 4.71
CA VAL A 168 -3.52 7.11 6.17
C VAL A 168 -2.87 8.43 6.54
N ASN A 169 -2.23 9.06 5.56
CA ASN A 169 -1.51 10.29 5.79
C ASN A 169 -2.51 11.37 6.25
N PRO A 170 -2.32 11.98 7.45
CA PRO A 170 -3.26 12.96 7.97
C PRO A 170 -3.37 14.20 7.07
N PHE A 171 -2.38 14.43 6.21
CA PHE A 171 -2.28 15.54 5.28
C PHE A 171 -2.70 15.21 3.84
N THR A 172 -3.25 14.02 3.54
CA THR A 172 -3.87 13.68 2.23
C THR A 172 -4.87 14.75 1.79
N LEU A 173 -4.80 15.20 0.54
CA LEU A 173 -5.69 16.18 -0.06
C LEU A 173 -6.78 15.53 -0.91
N GLY A 174 -6.48 14.39 -1.54
CA GLY A 174 -7.43 13.70 -2.41
C GLY A 174 -7.12 12.22 -2.61
N SER A 175 -8.17 11.43 -2.75
CA SER A 175 -8.09 10.00 -3.03
C SER A 175 -9.25 9.55 -3.92
N VAL A 176 -9.04 8.45 -4.64
CA VAL A 176 -10.11 7.73 -5.32
C VAL A 176 -10.26 6.39 -4.64
N TRP A 177 -11.46 6.12 -4.13
CA TRP A 177 -11.81 4.82 -3.54
C TRP A 177 -12.72 4.06 -4.48
N GLY A 178 -12.52 2.76 -4.62
CA GLY A 178 -13.45 1.97 -5.40
C GLY A 178 -13.30 0.47 -5.31
N VAL A 179 -14.37 -0.20 -5.71
CA VAL A 179 -14.45 -1.64 -5.93
C VAL A 179 -14.79 -1.84 -7.40
N GLU A 180 -13.90 -2.51 -8.14
CA GLU A 180 -14.07 -2.71 -9.58
C GLU A 180 -15.31 -3.57 -9.90
N ASN A 181 -15.89 -3.37 -11.08
CA ASN A 181 -17.04 -4.15 -11.52
C ASN A 181 -16.69 -5.64 -11.60
N GLY A 182 -17.46 -6.49 -10.92
CA GLY A 182 -17.20 -7.92 -10.77
C GLY A 182 -16.12 -8.26 -9.73
N TRP A 183 -15.75 -7.31 -8.87
CA TRP A 183 -14.85 -7.50 -7.75
C TRP A 183 -15.57 -7.34 -6.41
N ALA A 184 -14.89 -7.73 -5.35
CA ALA A 184 -15.31 -7.48 -3.97
C ALA A 184 -14.14 -7.05 -3.12
N SER A 185 -14.41 -6.14 -2.17
CA SER A 185 -13.43 -5.62 -1.21
C SER A 185 -13.75 -6.10 0.20
N ASN A 186 -12.73 -6.51 0.95
CA ASN A 186 -12.89 -7.04 2.31
C ASN A 186 -13.43 -5.94 3.25
N THR A 187 -14.42 -6.31 4.07
CA THR A 187 -15.03 -5.43 5.08
C THR A 187 -14.20 -5.28 6.35
N TYR A 188 -13.22 -6.15 6.57
CA TYR A 188 -12.28 -6.06 7.68
C TYR A 188 -11.33 -4.89 7.47
N ALA A 189 -11.25 -3.97 8.43
CA ALA A 189 -10.42 -2.76 8.32
C ALA A 189 -8.89 -3.02 8.42
N GLY A 190 -8.44 -4.27 8.50
CA GLY A 190 -7.02 -4.60 8.32
C GLY A 190 -6.13 -3.94 9.36
N TYR A 191 -5.10 -3.25 8.88
CA TYR A 191 -4.16 -2.48 9.70
C TYR A 191 -4.84 -1.49 10.66
N TYR A 192 -6.04 -1.00 10.34
CA TYR A 192 -6.77 -0.02 11.16
C TYR A 192 -7.65 -0.64 12.24
N SER A 193 -7.80 -1.96 12.24
CA SER A 193 -8.63 -2.63 13.23
C SER A 193 -7.85 -2.88 14.52
N ALA A 194 -8.38 -2.38 15.64
CA ALA A 194 -7.89 -2.80 16.94
C ALA A 194 -8.29 -4.26 17.23
N PRO A 195 -7.39 -5.09 17.78
CA PRO A 195 -7.74 -6.42 18.20
C PRO A 195 -8.78 -6.35 19.33
N VAL A 196 -9.68 -7.34 19.36
CA VAL A 196 -10.69 -7.48 20.41
C VAL A 196 -10.32 -8.59 21.36
N GLN A 197 -10.68 -8.42 22.63
CA GLN A 197 -10.47 -9.46 23.62
C GLN A 197 -11.59 -10.49 23.53
N LEU A 198 -11.26 -11.68 23.02
CA LEU A 198 -12.13 -12.83 22.98
C LEU A 198 -11.35 -14.03 23.50
N ALA A 199 -11.89 -14.73 24.50
CA ALA A 199 -11.28 -15.96 24.99
C ALA A 199 -11.34 -17.06 23.92
N ALA A 200 -10.43 -18.03 23.99
CA ALA A 200 -10.52 -19.23 23.15
C ALA A 200 -11.90 -19.89 23.32
N GLY A 201 -12.54 -20.25 22.21
CA GLY A 201 -13.91 -20.72 22.25
C GLY A 201 -14.65 -20.63 20.91
N LYS A 202 -15.93 -20.95 20.95
CA LYS A 202 -16.83 -20.90 19.78
C LYS A 202 -17.83 -19.75 19.95
N TYR A 203 -18.00 -18.99 18.89
CA TYR A 203 -18.87 -17.83 18.82
C TYR A 203 -19.66 -17.82 17.52
N THR A 204 -20.67 -16.96 17.45
CA THR A 204 -21.37 -16.61 16.22
C THR A 204 -21.22 -15.12 16.00
N ALA A 205 -20.62 -14.72 14.87
CA ALA A 205 -20.53 -13.34 14.45
C ALA A 205 -21.64 -13.03 13.44
N LYS A 206 -22.32 -11.91 13.64
CA LYS A 206 -23.28 -11.34 12.70
C LYS A 206 -22.71 -10.05 12.14
N VAL A 207 -22.56 -9.98 10.83
CA VAL A 207 -22.03 -8.82 10.12
C VAL A 207 -23.14 -8.20 9.27
N SER A 208 -23.32 -6.89 9.35
CA SER A 208 -24.28 -6.15 8.54
C SER A 208 -23.72 -4.80 8.10
N VAL A 209 -24.18 -4.28 6.97
CA VAL A 209 -23.88 -2.89 6.58
C VAL A 209 -24.81 -1.97 7.34
N SER A 210 -24.30 -0.88 7.92
CA SER A 210 -25.11 0.06 8.69
C SER A 210 -26.20 0.71 7.82
N LYS A 211 -27.34 1.03 8.45
CA LYS A 211 -28.53 1.52 7.74
C LYS A 211 -28.21 2.74 6.86
N ALA A 212 -27.38 3.67 7.36
CA ALA A 212 -26.99 4.86 6.62
C ALA A 212 -26.36 4.52 5.27
N TYR A 213 -25.46 3.53 5.20
CA TYR A 213 -24.83 3.12 3.94
C TYR A 213 -25.72 2.24 3.08
N ARG A 214 -26.60 1.45 3.69
CA ARG A 214 -27.64 0.73 2.94
C ARG A 214 -28.55 1.68 2.19
N ASP A 215 -29.03 2.72 2.85
CA ASP A 215 -29.87 3.74 2.23
C ASP A 215 -29.06 4.56 1.20
N LEU A 216 -27.78 4.86 1.50
CA LEU A 216 -26.94 5.69 0.64
C LEU A 216 -26.56 4.99 -0.67
N PHE A 217 -26.27 3.69 -0.63
CA PHE A 217 -25.78 2.92 -1.78
C PHE A 217 -26.76 1.85 -2.29
N GLY A 218 -27.94 1.73 -1.71
CA GLY A 218 -28.93 0.71 -2.10
C GLY A 218 -28.53 -0.71 -1.73
N ILE A 219 -27.75 -0.91 -0.67
CA ILE A 219 -27.35 -2.25 -0.20
C ILE A 219 -28.53 -2.89 0.56
N ALA A 220 -28.91 -4.11 0.18
CA ALA A 220 -29.97 -4.84 0.85
C ALA A 220 -29.62 -5.15 2.33
N ASP A 221 -30.62 -5.14 3.22
CA ASP A 221 -30.45 -5.51 4.62
C ASP A 221 -30.38 -7.04 4.77
N LYS A 222 -29.25 -7.61 4.34
CA LYS A 222 -28.96 -9.05 4.38
C LYS A 222 -27.71 -9.31 5.21
N PRO A 223 -27.85 -9.38 6.55
CA PRO A 223 -26.72 -9.67 7.42
C PRO A 223 -26.15 -11.07 7.14
N GLN A 224 -24.84 -11.20 7.27
CA GLN A 224 -24.14 -12.48 7.18
C GLN A 224 -23.92 -13.04 8.58
N THR A 225 -24.08 -14.36 8.73
CA THR A 225 -23.83 -15.06 10.00
C THR A 225 -22.68 -16.03 9.81
N ILE A 226 -21.63 -15.88 10.61
CA ILE A 226 -20.38 -16.62 10.51
C ILE A 226 -20.12 -17.30 11.84
N LYS A 227 -19.85 -18.61 11.81
CA LYS A 227 -19.37 -19.35 12.99
C LYS A 227 -17.90 -19.01 13.20
N VAL A 228 -17.53 -18.56 14.40
CA VAL A 228 -16.16 -18.16 14.71
C VAL A 228 -15.58 -19.13 15.74
N THR A 229 -14.40 -19.66 15.46
CA THR A 229 -13.61 -20.38 16.45
C THR A 229 -12.39 -19.53 16.80
N VAL A 230 -12.26 -19.13 18.07
CA VAL A 230 -11.06 -18.47 18.56
C VAL A 230 -10.13 -19.53 19.15
N ARG A 231 -8.88 -19.57 18.69
CA ARG A 231 -7.83 -20.42 19.25
C ARG A 231 -6.80 -19.56 19.94
N GLU A 232 -6.28 -20.06 21.05
CA GLU A 232 -5.07 -19.51 21.65
C GLU A 232 -3.85 -20.22 21.07
N ARG A 233 -2.79 -19.47 20.76
CA ARG A 233 -1.52 -19.98 20.23
C ARG A 233 -0.34 -19.36 20.98
N SER A 234 0.79 -20.06 20.98
CA SER A 234 2.07 -19.54 21.46
C SER A 234 3.15 -19.69 20.41
N TRP A 235 4.13 -18.80 20.41
CA TRP A 235 5.33 -18.91 19.57
C TRP A 235 6.15 -20.16 19.90
N GLU A 236 6.08 -20.65 21.13
CA GLU A 236 6.90 -21.77 21.64
C GLU A 236 6.31 -23.15 21.28
N GLU A 237 4.99 -23.26 21.18
CA GLU A 237 4.28 -24.52 20.89
C GLU A 237 4.47 -25.02 19.44
N GLY A 238 5.14 -24.23 18.59
CA GLY A 238 5.49 -24.61 17.21
C GLY A 238 6.85 -25.33 17.06
N GLU A 239 7.66 -25.43 18.12
CA GLU A 239 9.01 -26.02 18.05
C GLU A 239 9.11 -27.52 18.41
N GLY A 240 8.00 -28.20 18.73
CA GLY A 240 8.01 -29.57 19.26
C GLY A 240 7.25 -30.61 18.42
N VAL A 241 7.94 -31.72 18.11
CA VAL A 241 7.45 -33.03 17.62
C VAL A 241 7.32 -33.20 16.09
N SER A 242 8.45 -33.53 15.43
CA SER A 242 8.45 -34.46 14.29
C SER A 242 9.05 -35.80 14.74
N GLY A 243 8.19 -36.80 14.84
CA GLY A 243 8.45 -38.08 15.50
C GLY A 243 9.55 -38.93 14.88
N ALA A 244 10.27 -39.61 15.77
CA ALA A 244 10.91 -40.87 15.47
C ALA A 244 9.82 -41.89 15.07
N SER A 245 9.89 -42.40 13.84
CA SER A 245 9.21 -43.62 13.44
C SER A 245 10.05 -44.39 12.43
N GLN A 246 10.71 -45.42 12.98
CA GLN A 246 11.05 -46.74 12.42
C GLN A 246 11.61 -46.84 10.99
N MET A 247 12.88 -47.25 10.94
CA MET A 247 13.53 -47.90 9.81
C MET A 247 12.85 -49.22 9.43
N SER A 248 12.58 -49.42 8.14
CA SER A 248 12.64 -50.74 7.52
C SER A 248 12.94 -50.64 6.02
N GLY A 249 14.15 -51.09 5.65
CA GLY A 249 14.50 -51.90 4.49
C GLY A 249 14.14 -51.44 3.07
N HIS A 250 15.19 -51.22 2.27
CA HIS A 250 15.46 -51.70 0.90
C HIS A 250 16.26 -50.62 0.15
N ASP A 251 17.59 -50.76 0.14
CA ASP A 251 18.38 -51.40 -0.92
C ASP A 251 18.38 -50.56 -2.20
N MET A 252 19.49 -49.86 -2.46
CA MET A 252 20.00 -49.57 -3.79
C MET A 252 21.50 -49.27 -3.69
N SER A 253 22.21 -49.87 -4.64
CA SER A 253 23.62 -50.19 -4.62
C SER A 253 24.43 -49.24 -5.50
N LYS A 254 25.72 -49.10 -5.16
CA LYS A 254 26.88 -48.76 -6.02
C LYS A 254 26.88 -47.41 -6.74
N MET A 255 27.82 -46.53 -6.37
CA MET A 255 29.15 -46.43 -7.01
C MET A 255 30.09 -45.43 -6.29
N SER A 256 31.33 -45.90 -6.09
CA SER A 256 32.59 -45.22 -5.75
C SER A 256 32.90 -44.03 -6.67
N GLY A 257 33.72 -43.02 -6.37
CA GLY A 257 34.67 -42.73 -5.28
C GLY A 257 35.72 -41.75 -5.84
N HIS A 258 36.22 -40.81 -5.03
CA HIS A 258 37.59 -40.25 -5.08
C HIS A 258 37.79 -39.25 -3.92
N GLU A 259 38.83 -39.48 -3.12
CA GLU A 259 39.34 -38.64 -2.02
C GLU A 259 40.12 -37.42 -2.52
N MET A 260 40.17 -36.33 -1.75
CA MET A 260 41.37 -35.93 -0.98
C MET A 260 41.23 -34.59 -0.23
N SER A 261 41.78 -34.64 0.99
CA SER A 261 42.38 -33.57 1.83
C SER A 261 41.48 -32.49 2.44
N GLY A 262 41.46 -32.49 3.77
CA GLY A 262 40.81 -31.49 4.61
C GLY A 262 41.78 -30.49 5.23
N HIS A 263 41.20 -29.39 5.71
CA HIS A 263 41.68 -28.63 6.87
C HIS A 263 40.46 -28.14 7.65
N SER A 264 40.37 -28.58 8.90
CA SER A 264 39.37 -28.14 9.88
C SER A 264 39.82 -26.83 10.54
N MET A 265 38.90 -25.86 10.65
CA MET A 265 38.89 -24.81 11.67
C MET A 265 37.44 -24.57 12.13
N PRO A 266 37.20 -24.11 13.38
CA PRO A 266 35.95 -24.37 14.09
C PRO A 266 34.91 -23.25 13.99
N GLY A 267 33.63 -23.64 14.00
CA GLY A 267 32.56 -22.91 14.70
C GLY A 267 31.88 -21.75 13.97
N HIS A 268 30.97 -22.05 13.06
CA HIS A 268 29.73 -21.26 12.90
C HIS A 268 28.56 -22.23 12.81
N GLY A 269 27.57 -22.06 13.69
CA GLY A 269 26.41 -22.93 13.81
C GLY A 269 25.68 -23.07 12.48
N ALA A 270 25.37 -24.32 12.12
CA ALA A 270 24.59 -24.64 10.94
C ALA A 270 23.23 -23.93 10.99
N MET A 271 22.95 -23.12 9.97
CA MET A 271 21.61 -22.61 9.71
C MET A 271 20.62 -23.77 9.64
N ARG A 272 19.56 -23.71 10.46
CA ARG A 272 18.41 -24.63 10.42
C ARG A 272 17.87 -24.70 8.99
N SER A 273 17.66 -25.91 8.48
CA SER A 273 16.83 -26.11 7.28
C SER A 273 15.42 -25.59 7.53
N PRO A 274 14.77 -24.90 6.57
CA PRO A 274 13.40 -24.41 6.74
C PRO A 274 12.42 -25.56 7.01
N ALA A 275 11.49 -25.32 7.94
CA ALA A 275 10.42 -26.25 8.31
C ALA A 275 9.48 -26.53 7.12
N PRO A 276 8.95 -27.76 6.96
CA PRO A 276 7.88 -28.02 6.01
C PRO A 276 6.59 -27.30 6.46
N ALA A 277 5.92 -26.63 5.52
CA ALA A 277 4.65 -25.95 5.77
C ALA A 277 3.55 -26.95 6.17
N ALA A 278 2.90 -26.72 7.30
CA ALA A 278 1.67 -27.42 7.66
C ALA A 278 0.49 -26.92 6.82
N ALA A 279 -0.40 -27.83 6.41
CA ALA A 279 -1.57 -27.53 5.60
C ALA A 279 -2.54 -26.58 6.34
N THR A 280 -2.53 -25.31 5.96
CA THR A 280 -3.52 -24.32 6.39
C THR A 280 -4.76 -24.39 5.49
N SER A 281 -5.90 -23.92 5.98
CA SER A 281 -7.17 -23.85 5.24
C SER A 281 -7.20 -22.80 4.11
N GLY A 282 -6.04 -22.45 3.53
CA GLY A 282 -5.92 -21.44 2.47
C GLY A 282 -6.27 -20.00 2.90
N ALA A 283 -6.50 -19.75 4.19
CA ALA A 283 -6.85 -18.44 4.75
C ALA A 283 -5.68 -17.86 5.55
N GLY A 284 -4.60 -17.50 4.86
CA GLY A 284 -3.80 -16.34 5.25
C GLY A 284 -4.37 -15.11 4.54
N PRO A 285 -3.94 -13.87 4.85
CA PRO A 285 -4.19 -12.74 3.97
C PRO A 285 -3.58 -13.08 2.61
N SER A 286 -4.42 -13.52 1.67
CA SER A 286 -4.01 -13.82 0.32
C SER A 286 -3.84 -12.48 -0.40
N TYR A 287 -2.66 -11.89 -0.28
CA TYR A 287 -2.22 -10.88 -1.23
C TYR A 287 -2.08 -11.58 -2.59
N ASN A 288 -2.87 -11.16 -3.58
CA ASN A 288 -2.73 -11.68 -4.94
C ASN A 288 -1.40 -11.20 -5.52
N VAL A 289 -0.33 -11.98 -5.34
CA VAL A 289 0.91 -11.86 -6.12
C VAL A 289 0.92 -13.02 -7.11
N GLY A 290 1.05 -12.69 -8.40
CA GLY A 290 1.25 -13.66 -9.46
C GLY A 290 2.43 -14.59 -9.19
N HIS A 291 2.30 -15.82 -9.66
CA HIS A 291 3.12 -17.01 -9.39
C HIS A 291 4.66 -16.83 -9.43
N GLY A 292 5.36 -17.37 -8.42
CA GLY A 292 6.80 -17.64 -8.38
C GLY A 292 7.23 -18.30 -7.04
N PRO A 293 8.22 -19.19 -6.99
CA PRO A 293 8.36 -20.19 -5.92
C PRO A 293 9.18 -19.68 -4.73
N TYR A 294 8.54 -19.04 -3.74
CA TYR A 294 9.19 -18.74 -2.45
C TYR A 294 8.21 -18.88 -1.27
N ALA A 295 8.79 -19.17 -0.10
CA ALA A 295 8.15 -19.70 1.10
C ALA A 295 7.07 -18.78 1.71
N PRO A 296 6.05 -19.36 2.40
CA PRO A 296 4.99 -18.61 3.07
C PRO A 296 5.55 -17.67 4.15
N ALA A 297 4.97 -16.46 4.27
CA ALA A 297 5.35 -15.47 5.26
C ALA A 297 5.20 -16.01 6.70
N PRO A 298 6.15 -15.74 7.61
CA PRO A 298 6.06 -16.17 9.00
C PRO A 298 4.99 -15.37 9.77
N PRO A 299 4.42 -15.95 10.84
CA PRO A 299 3.41 -15.29 11.68
C PRO A 299 3.98 -14.10 12.47
N SER A 300 3.08 -13.21 12.92
CA SER A 300 3.33 -11.86 13.45
C SER A 300 4.49 -11.75 14.47
N LEU A 301 5.23 -10.64 14.42
CA LEU A 301 6.46 -10.45 15.20
C LEU A 301 6.25 -9.95 16.65
N PRO A 302 7.24 -10.16 17.55
CA PRO A 302 7.11 -9.96 19.01
C PRO A 302 6.97 -8.50 19.47
N TRP A 303 6.32 -8.31 20.63
CA TRP A 303 6.01 -7.05 21.33
C TRP A 303 7.20 -6.08 21.57
N ALA A 304 8.46 -6.53 21.55
CA ALA A 304 9.62 -5.63 21.58
C ALA A 304 9.69 -4.69 20.35
N LEU A 305 9.14 -5.13 19.20
CA LEU A 305 8.96 -4.30 18.00
C LEU A 305 7.66 -3.50 18.00
N LYS A 306 6.70 -3.81 18.89
CA LYS A 306 5.46 -3.03 19.04
C LYS A 306 5.68 -1.81 19.96
N LYS A 307 6.65 -1.88 20.88
CA LYS A 307 7.21 -0.69 21.55
C LYS A 307 7.98 0.21 20.57
N ALA A 308 8.60 -0.37 19.53
CA ALA A 308 9.13 0.38 18.39
C ALA A 308 8.01 0.92 17.48
N ALA A 309 6.88 0.24 17.32
CA ALA A 309 5.71 0.76 16.60
C ALA A 309 4.97 1.91 17.33
N LEU A 310 5.16 2.03 18.66
CA LEU A 310 4.69 3.15 19.47
C LEU A 310 5.72 4.28 19.62
N LYS A 311 7.01 4.03 19.31
CA LYS A 311 7.96 5.10 18.97
C LYS A 311 7.70 5.47 17.51
N SER A 312 6.71 6.35 17.30
CA SER A 312 6.42 7.08 16.06
C SER A 312 6.66 6.29 14.75
N ALA A 313 5.61 5.63 14.24
CA ALA A 313 5.48 5.30 12.82
C ALA A 313 6.78 4.89 12.09
N GLN A 314 7.26 3.67 12.35
CA GLN A 314 8.05 2.96 11.33
C GLN A 314 7.09 2.55 10.20
N ALA A 315 6.71 3.51 9.36
CA ALA A 315 6.11 3.26 8.06
C ALA A 315 7.27 3.04 7.09
N GLY A 316 7.66 1.79 6.92
CA GLY A 316 8.70 1.39 5.98
C GLY A 316 8.57 -0.10 5.70
N ASP A 317 8.48 -0.45 4.42
CA ASP A 317 8.54 -1.82 3.95
C ASP A 317 9.92 -2.42 4.31
N VAL A 318 9.93 -3.57 4.98
CA VAL A 318 11.15 -4.37 5.17
C VAL A 318 10.97 -5.72 4.50
N ALA A 319 12.06 -6.43 4.22
CA ALA A 319 12.00 -7.77 3.63
C ALA A 319 11.05 -8.69 4.43
N GLY A 320 9.89 -9.00 3.83
CA GLY A 320 8.86 -9.85 4.45
C GLY A 320 7.83 -9.16 5.35
N ARG A 321 7.86 -7.83 5.51
CA ARG A 321 6.75 -7.05 6.10
C ARG A 321 6.31 -5.94 5.16
N THR A 322 5.02 -5.87 4.89
CA THR A 322 4.38 -4.74 4.21
C THR A 322 3.25 -4.25 5.10
N ASP A 323 3.06 -2.93 5.19
CA ASP A 323 1.93 -2.33 5.89
C ASP A 323 0.63 -2.37 5.07
N GLY A 324 0.69 -2.94 3.86
CA GLY A 324 -0.34 -2.84 2.84
C GLY A 324 0.06 -1.94 1.66
N SER A 325 1.26 -1.35 1.66
CA SER A 325 1.88 -0.72 0.50
C SER A 325 2.39 -1.76 -0.52
N ARG A 326 1.73 -1.75 -1.68
CA ARG A 326 2.33 -1.77 -3.03
C ARG A 326 3.72 -2.43 -3.11
N LYS A 327 3.80 -3.71 -3.47
CA LYS A 327 5.05 -4.30 -3.97
C LYS A 327 5.10 -4.18 -5.49
N ALA A 328 5.30 -2.96 -5.98
CA ALA A 328 5.57 -2.74 -7.40
C ALA A 328 7.07 -2.93 -7.67
N PRO A 329 7.45 -3.49 -8.84
CA PRO A 329 8.85 -3.59 -9.22
C PRO A 329 9.57 -2.24 -9.14
N ALA A 330 10.84 -2.28 -8.75
CA ALA A 330 11.70 -1.10 -8.80
C ALA A 330 11.80 -0.57 -10.23
N ALA A 331 11.76 0.77 -10.35
CA ALA A 331 11.91 1.41 -11.64
C ALA A 331 13.32 1.15 -12.19
N GLN A 332 13.43 0.81 -13.48
CA GLN A 332 14.71 0.46 -14.07
C GLN A 332 15.46 1.72 -14.51
N PRO A 333 16.73 1.91 -14.09
CA PRO A 333 17.56 3.01 -14.59
C PRO A 333 17.87 2.85 -16.07
N ASN A 334 18.29 3.94 -16.71
CA ASN A 334 18.83 3.84 -18.05
C ASN A 334 20.07 2.93 -18.05
N ALA A 335 20.21 2.08 -19.06
CA ALA A 335 21.31 1.09 -19.12
C ALA A 335 22.72 1.71 -19.11
N LYS A 336 22.84 3.00 -19.43
CA LYS A 336 24.08 3.75 -19.43
C LYS A 336 23.83 5.16 -18.92
N ARG A 337 24.87 5.73 -18.31
CA ARG A 337 24.97 7.15 -18.00
C ARG A 337 24.66 7.99 -19.24
N PRO A 338 23.86 9.07 -19.13
CA PRO A 338 23.53 9.87 -20.29
C PRO A 338 24.78 10.59 -20.83
N THR A 339 24.95 10.55 -22.15
CA THR A 339 26.07 11.20 -22.86
C THR A 339 25.53 12.31 -23.76
N GLY A 340 26.34 13.36 -23.98
CA GLY A 340 25.98 14.48 -24.86
C GLY A 340 25.59 15.75 -24.09
N LYS A 341 24.92 16.70 -24.76
CA LYS A 341 24.57 17.99 -24.15
C LYS A 341 23.35 17.85 -23.23
N ALA A 342 23.53 18.14 -21.94
CA ALA A 342 22.43 18.28 -20.99
C ALA A 342 21.43 19.34 -21.47
N THR A 343 20.15 19.00 -21.47
CA THR A 343 19.07 19.85 -21.96
C THR A 343 17.86 19.70 -21.06
N VAL A 344 17.35 20.83 -20.56
CA VAL A 344 16.07 20.92 -19.86
C VAL A 344 15.02 21.37 -20.88
N PRO A 345 14.21 20.45 -21.44
CA PRO A 345 13.24 20.81 -22.46
C PRO A 345 12.08 21.62 -21.86
N ASP A 346 11.43 22.40 -22.73
CA ASP A 346 10.19 23.12 -22.39
C ASP A 346 9.00 22.16 -22.43
N VAL A 347 8.96 21.26 -21.45
CA VAL A 347 7.86 20.33 -21.18
C VAL A 347 7.42 20.46 -19.73
N PRO A 348 6.23 19.92 -19.37
CA PRO A 348 5.78 19.94 -18.00
C PRO A 348 6.77 19.22 -17.08
N LYS A 349 7.00 19.79 -15.90
CA LYS A 349 7.97 19.32 -14.89
C LYS A 349 7.21 18.89 -13.61
N PRO A 350 7.84 18.15 -12.69
CA PRO A 350 7.26 17.92 -11.37
C PRO A 350 7.01 19.24 -10.61
N ASP A 351 6.18 19.17 -9.59
CA ASP A 351 5.87 20.26 -8.66
C ASP A 351 5.94 19.67 -7.25
N LEU A 352 7.11 19.77 -6.61
CA LEU A 352 7.36 19.20 -5.30
C LEU A 352 6.84 20.15 -4.22
N ARG A 353 5.95 19.61 -3.39
CA ARG A 353 5.38 20.35 -2.29
C ARG A 353 5.64 19.61 -1.00
N SER A 354 5.96 20.34 0.05
CA SER A 354 6.09 19.75 1.38
C SER A 354 4.74 19.69 2.08
N LEU A 355 4.49 18.65 2.87
CA LEU A 355 3.39 18.61 3.83
C LEU A 355 3.86 19.13 5.20
N PRO A 356 2.96 19.67 6.05
CA PRO A 356 3.32 19.94 7.44
C PRO A 356 3.78 18.66 8.14
N ALA A 357 4.81 18.77 8.99
CA ALA A 357 5.28 17.64 9.79
C ALA A 357 4.17 17.09 10.74
N TYR A 358 4.22 15.80 11.03
CA TYR A 358 3.25 15.10 11.90
C TYR A 358 3.92 14.01 12.73
N GLY A 359 3.17 13.35 13.63
CA GLY A 359 3.73 12.31 14.49
C GLY A 359 4.83 12.83 15.42
N ILE A 360 4.75 14.12 15.80
CA ILE A 360 5.82 14.82 16.51
C ILE A 360 5.86 14.40 17.97
N THR A 361 7.01 13.97 18.44
CA THR A 361 7.20 13.56 19.85
C THR A 361 8.57 13.99 20.37
N VAL A 362 8.71 14.07 21.69
CA VAL A 362 10.03 14.12 22.31
C VAL A 362 10.50 12.69 22.51
N SER A 363 11.75 12.40 22.12
CA SER A 363 12.43 11.14 22.37
C SER A 363 13.78 11.39 23.04
N ASP A 364 14.31 10.34 23.67
CA ASP A 364 15.64 10.26 24.26
C ASP A 364 16.76 10.02 23.22
N GLY A 365 16.40 9.89 21.93
CA GLY A 365 17.29 9.35 20.90
C GLY A 365 17.34 7.81 20.98
N TYR A 366 17.41 7.12 19.84
CA TYR A 366 17.44 5.64 19.81
C TYR A 366 18.72 5.06 20.43
N GLU A 367 19.78 5.87 20.46
CA GLU A 367 20.97 5.67 21.28
C GLU A 367 20.77 6.55 22.52
N GLU A 368 20.59 5.94 23.69
CA GLU A 368 20.41 6.65 24.97
C GLU A 368 21.68 7.48 25.26
N GLU A 369 21.80 8.68 24.69
CA GLU A 369 22.74 9.70 25.16
C GLU A 369 22.13 10.35 26.41
N PRO A 370 22.58 10.00 27.62
CA PRO A 370 21.89 10.43 28.83
C PRO A 370 21.88 11.95 28.93
N GLY A 371 20.69 12.54 29.06
CA GLY A 371 20.50 13.99 29.21
C GLY A 371 20.28 14.77 27.91
N LYS A 372 20.09 14.09 26.78
CA LYS A 372 19.63 14.71 25.52
C LYS A 372 18.13 14.52 25.30
N ASP A 373 17.51 15.53 24.70
CA ASP A 373 16.12 15.48 24.24
C ASP A 373 16.06 15.81 22.75
N TYR A 374 15.45 14.93 21.98
CA TYR A 374 15.27 15.09 20.54
C TYR A 374 13.80 15.29 20.19
N LEU A 375 13.54 16.22 19.28
CA LEU A 375 12.21 16.40 18.69
C LEU A 375 12.12 15.56 17.42
N ALA A 376 11.49 14.40 17.53
CA ALA A 376 11.21 13.50 16.42
C ALA A 376 9.95 13.93 15.67
N PHE A 377 9.90 13.68 14.35
CA PHE A 377 8.77 14.04 13.48
C PHE A 377 8.77 13.25 12.19
N SER A 378 7.62 13.08 11.54
CA SER A 378 7.53 12.61 10.15
C SER A 378 7.47 13.80 9.20
N ALA A 379 8.17 13.69 8.07
CA ALA A 379 8.21 14.68 7.00
C ALA A 379 7.83 14.03 5.67
N ASN A 380 7.14 14.80 4.81
CA ASN A 380 6.72 14.33 3.50
C ASN A 380 6.93 15.41 2.43
N VAL A 381 7.47 14.97 1.28
CA VAL A 381 7.48 15.74 0.04
C VAL A 381 6.69 14.96 -1.00
N TRP A 382 5.78 15.63 -1.72
CA TRP A 382 4.93 15.00 -2.72
C TRP A 382 4.94 15.74 -4.05
N ASN A 383 4.68 15.01 -5.13
CA ASN A 383 4.66 15.57 -6.46
C ASN A 383 3.22 15.91 -6.89
N ALA A 384 2.88 17.18 -6.95
CA ALA A 384 1.58 17.67 -7.40
C ALA A 384 1.38 17.58 -8.93
N GLY A 385 2.40 17.12 -9.66
CA GLY A 385 2.41 17.01 -11.11
C GLY A 385 2.72 18.33 -11.80
N PRO A 386 2.47 18.45 -13.11
CA PRO A 386 1.79 17.49 -13.99
C PRO A 386 2.71 16.39 -14.56
N ALA A 387 3.98 16.30 -14.16
CA ALA A 387 4.91 15.25 -14.60
C ALA A 387 5.55 14.52 -13.42
N LYS A 388 5.89 13.24 -13.60
CA LYS A 388 6.67 12.48 -12.62
C LYS A 388 8.09 13.05 -12.47
N LEU A 389 8.64 12.94 -11.26
CA LEU A 389 10.08 13.12 -11.04
C LEU A 389 10.79 11.79 -11.29
N VAL A 390 11.82 11.78 -12.12
CA VAL A 390 12.67 10.61 -12.39
C VAL A 390 14.12 11.01 -12.28
N VAL A 391 14.85 10.34 -11.40
CA VAL A 391 16.28 10.57 -11.19
C VAL A 391 17.02 9.24 -11.30
N ASP A 392 18.08 9.18 -12.10
CA ASP A 392 19.00 8.03 -12.06
C ASP A 392 20.31 8.44 -11.38
N GLY A 393 20.82 7.56 -10.53
CA GLY A 393 22.20 7.56 -10.06
C GLY A 393 23.06 6.62 -10.89
N PHE A 394 24.29 7.02 -11.21
CA PHE A 394 25.33 6.15 -11.78
C PHE A 394 26.61 6.21 -10.96
N ARG A 395 27.00 5.09 -10.34
CA ARG A 395 28.24 4.94 -9.57
C ARG A 395 29.43 4.71 -10.50
N ALA A 396 30.46 5.54 -10.39
CA ALA A 396 31.72 5.27 -11.07
C ALA A 396 32.54 4.22 -10.28
N PRO A 397 33.41 3.42 -10.94
CA PRO A 397 34.23 2.42 -10.25
C PRO A 397 35.03 3.02 -9.08
N GLY A 398 34.92 2.41 -7.90
CA GLY A 398 35.63 2.82 -6.69
C GLY A 398 35.15 4.13 -6.05
N LYS A 399 33.97 4.66 -6.43
CA LYS A 399 33.40 5.86 -5.82
C LYS A 399 32.30 5.53 -4.81
N GLU A 400 32.33 6.22 -3.69
CA GLU A 400 31.30 6.17 -2.64
C GLU A 400 29.95 6.71 -3.15
N LEU A 401 29.96 7.81 -3.91
CA LEU A 401 28.76 8.48 -4.40
C LEU A 401 28.39 8.07 -5.84
N MET A 402 27.10 8.16 -6.16
CA MET A 402 26.61 8.16 -7.54
C MET A 402 26.45 9.59 -8.07
N ASP A 403 26.74 9.79 -9.35
CA ASP A 403 26.33 11.02 -10.05
C ASP A 403 24.84 10.92 -10.41
N ALA A 404 24.03 11.92 -10.06
CA ALA A 404 22.59 11.90 -10.26
C ALA A 404 22.15 12.77 -11.46
N TYR A 405 21.17 12.27 -12.21
CA TYR A 405 20.60 12.92 -13.39
C TYR A 405 19.08 12.90 -13.36
N GLN A 406 18.46 14.06 -13.50
CA GLN A 406 17.01 14.16 -13.68
C GLN A 406 16.66 13.97 -15.17
N TYR A 407 15.62 13.20 -15.46
CA TYR A 407 15.13 12.94 -16.81
C TYR A 407 13.78 13.57 -17.08
N PHE A 408 13.58 13.99 -18.33
CA PHE A 408 12.36 14.64 -18.79
C PHE A 408 11.71 13.81 -19.90
N TYR A 409 10.39 13.66 -19.81
CA TYR A 409 9.59 12.84 -20.71
C TYR A 409 8.52 13.67 -21.40
N ASP A 410 8.19 13.31 -22.65
CA ASP A 410 7.04 13.86 -23.35
C ASP A 410 5.72 13.20 -22.89
N ALA A 411 4.60 13.68 -23.39
CA ALA A 411 3.27 13.14 -23.07
C ALA A 411 3.05 11.68 -23.53
N LYS A 412 3.93 11.13 -24.39
CA LYS A 412 3.90 9.74 -24.84
C LYS A 412 4.84 8.86 -24.00
N GLY A 413 5.50 9.41 -22.98
CA GLY A 413 6.46 8.71 -22.15
C GLY A 413 7.84 8.53 -22.79
N LYS A 414 8.15 9.24 -23.88
CA LYS A 414 9.48 9.21 -24.49
C LYS A 414 10.41 10.17 -23.74
N GLN A 415 11.58 9.69 -23.32
CA GLN A 415 12.62 10.55 -22.77
C GLN A 415 13.13 11.53 -23.85
N ILE A 416 13.12 12.82 -23.54
CA ILE A 416 13.44 13.92 -24.48
C ILE A 416 14.51 14.87 -23.94
N GLY A 417 14.94 14.69 -22.70
CA GLY A 417 16.01 15.50 -22.11
C GLY A 417 16.49 14.92 -20.78
N TYR A 418 17.60 15.49 -20.31
CA TYR A 418 18.15 15.20 -18.99
C TYR A 418 19.01 16.37 -18.51
N THR A 419 19.21 16.47 -17.20
CA THR A 419 20.16 17.41 -16.60
C THR A 419 20.85 16.80 -15.38
N PRO A 420 22.16 17.04 -15.15
CA PRO A 420 22.81 16.70 -13.88
C PRO A 420 22.08 17.40 -12.72
N THR A 421 21.82 16.68 -11.64
CA THR A 421 20.98 17.18 -10.55
C THR A 421 21.54 16.93 -9.15
N GLY A 422 22.75 16.39 -9.03
CA GLY A 422 23.42 16.23 -7.74
C GLY A 422 24.07 14.86 -7.63
N THR A 423 23.97 14.25 -6.45
CA THR A 423 24.55 12.94 -6.15
C THR A 423 23.54 12.01 -5.47
N MET A 424 23.87 10.72 -5.37
CA MET A 424 23.24 9.82 -4.42
C MET A 424 24.29 9.22 -3.48
N GLU A 425 23.92 9.02 -2.22
CA GLU A 425 24.76 8.43 -1.17
C GLU A 425 24.13 7.16 -0.62
N TRP A 426 24.97 6.19 -0.20
CA TRP A 426 24.49 4.98 0.46
C TRP A 426 24.32 5.26 1.96
N ASP A 427 23.18 4.90 2.53
CA ASP A 427 22.95 4.98 3.96
C ASP A 427 23.11 3.57 4.59
N PRO A 428 24.19 3.29 5.35
CA PRO A 428 24.44 1.95 5.89
C PRO A 428 23.68 1.68 7.20
N ARG A 429 22.82 2.60 7.66
CA ARG A 429 22.14 2.45 8.96
C ARG A 429 21.06 1.36 8.87
N PRO A 430 20.93 0.48 9.87
CA PRO A 430 19.88 -0.54 9.89
C PRO A 430 18.49 0.05 9.65
N GLY A 431 17.74 -0.49 8.67
CA GLY A 431 16.44 0.03 8.26
C GLY A 431 16.48 1.16 7.22
N HIS A 432 17.66 1.67 6.89
CA HIS A 432 17.91 2.69 5.86
C HIS A 432 18.93 2.24 4.81
N GLU A 433 19.21 0.93 4.72
CA GLU A 433 20.17 0.29 3.81
C GLU A 433 19.74 0.38 2.33
N HIS A 434 19.73 1.60 1.80
CA HIS A 434 19.40 1.95 0.43
C HIS A 434 20.07 3.28 0.03
N TRP A 435 20.04 3.60 -1.27
CA TRP A 435 20.59 4.85 -1.79
C TRP A 435 19.66 6.03 -1.54
N HIS A 436 20.22 7.20 -1.25
CA HIS A 436 19.50 8.46 -1.05
C HIS A 436 19.96 9.52 -2.04
N PHE A 437 19.02 10.16 -2.73
CA PHE A 437 19.29 11.39 -3.45
C PHE A 437 19.62 12.54 -2.49
N THR A 438 20.81 13.11 -2.64
CA THR A 438 21.32 14.21 -1.80
C THR A 438 20.61 15.52 -2.12
N ASP A 439 20.40 16.39 -1.14
CA ASP A 439 19.74 17.69 -1.27
C ASP A 439 18.26 17.60 -1.73
N PHE A 440 17.55 16.51 -1.41
CA PHE A 440 16.13 16.38 -1.77
C PHE A 440 15.23 17.25 -0.89
N ALA A 441 15.47 17.26 0.41
CA ALA A 441 14.71 18.04 1.38
C ALA A 441 15.61 18.49 2.53
N SER A 442 15.31 19.65 3.12
CA SER A 442 16.02 20.15 4.30
C SER A 442 15.01 20.45 5.41
N TYR A 443 15.39 20.15 6.65
CA TYR A 443 14.55 20.37 7.83
C TYR A 443 15.17 21.36 8.79
N ARG A 444 14.35 22.33 9.22
CA ARG A 444 14.79 23.41 10.11
C ARG A 444 13.79 23.60 11.23
N LEU A 445 14.29 23.81 12.44
CA LEU A 445 13.49 24.31 13.56
C LEU A 445 13.70 25.82 13.65
N LEU A 446 12.63 26.56 13.39
CA LEU A 446 12.61 28.02 13.38
C LEU A 446 12.00 28.55 14.68
N LYS A 447 12.46 29.71 15.16
CA LYS A 447 11.81 30.43 16.27
C LYS A 447 10.48 31.04 15.79
N GLU A 448 9.77 31.68 16.72
CA GLU A 448 8.54 32.40 16.42
C GLU A 448 8.70 33.45 15.31
N ASP A 449 9.83 34.18 15.30
CA ASP A 449 10.21 35.17 14.28
C ASP A 449 10.66 34.56 12.93
N LYS A 450 10.56 33.22 12.79
CA LYS A 450 10.95 32.43 11.61
C LYS A 450 12.46 32.45 11.32
N LYS A 451 13.29 32.91 12.24
CA LYS A 451 14.75 32.71 12.13
C LYS A 451 15.11 31.28 12.52
N GLU A 452 16.04 30.72 11.76
CA GLU A 452 16.57 29.39 11.99
C GLU A 452 17.22 29.28 13.37
N THR A 453 16.96 28.17 14.06
CA THR A 453 17.58 27.84 15.37
C THR A 453 18.39 26.58 15.30
N VAL A 454 17.82 25.53 14.70
CA VAL A 454 18.45 24.23 14.54
C VAL A 454 18.19 23.76 13.11
N ARG A 455 19.22 23.27 12.44
CA ARG A 455 19.10 22.55 11.16
C ARG A 455 19.32 21.07 11.43
N SER A 456 18.48 20.23 10.83
CA SER A 456 18.69 18.78 10.85
C SER A 456 19.89 18.43 9.98
N GLY A 457 20.64 17.39 10.34
CA GLY A 457 21.70 16.84 9.49
C GLY A 457 21.17 15.99 8.33
N LYS A 458 19.87 15.67 8.30
CA LYS A 458 19.27 14.86 7.23
C LYS A 458 18.84 15.74 6.07
N GLU A 459 19.50 15.57 4.93
CA GLU A 459 19.20 16.31 3.70
C GLU A 459 19.01 15.44 2.44
N ALA A 460 19.08 14.11 2.61
CA ALA A 460 19.03 13.13 1.52
C ALA A 460 17.93 12.08 1.74
N PHE A 461 17.23 11.66 0.67
CA PHE A 461 16.11 10.71 0.71
C PHE A 461 16.11 9.75 -0.48
N CYS A 462 15.60 8.53 -0.28
CA CYS A 462 15.24 7.64 -1.37
C CYS A 462 13.86 8.05 -1.91
N LEU A 463 13.76 8.43 -3.18
CA LEU A 463 12.47 8.85 -3.77
C LEU A 463 11.59 7.65 -4.08
N ALA A 464 10.68 7.32 -3.16
CA ALA A 464 9.69 6.27 -3.33
C ALA A 464 8.26 6.81 -3.20
N ASN A 465 7.34 6.11 -3.87
CA ASN A 465 5.91 6.42 -3.77
C ASN A 465 5.34 5.78 -2.48
N THR A 466 5.68 6.30 -1.30
CA THR A 466 5.26 5.72 0.00
C THR A 466 3.83 6.07 0.36
N ASP A 467 3.34 7.25 -0.07
CA ASP A 467 2.03 7.78 0.30
C ASP A 467 1.21 8.19 -0.92
N ALA A 468 -0.11 8.07 -0.81
CA ALA A 468 -1.06 8.70 -1.71
C ALA A 468 -1.52 10.04 -1.12
N VAL A 469 -1.00 11.15 -1.65
CA VAL A 469 -1.27 12.50 -1.12
C VAL A 469 -2.45 13.14 -1.84
N ASP A 470 -2.45 13.16 -3.17
CA ASP A 470 -3.61 13.62 -3.95
C ASP A 470 -3.77 12.85 -5.26
N TYR A 471 -4.55 11.77 -5.22
CA TYR A 471 -4.89 11.00 -6.42
C TYR A 471 -6.07 11.58 -7.21
N THR A 472 -6.54 12.78 -6.85
CA THR A 472 -7.56 13.50 -7.62
C THR A 472 -6.98 14.53 -8.58
N VAL A 473 -5.67 14.83 -8.48
CA VAL A 473 -4.99 15.69 -9.46
C VAL A 473 -4.97 15.04 -10.85
N LYS A 474 -4.81 15.88 -11.87
CA LYS A 474 -4.78 15.43 -13.25
C LYS A 474 -3.57 14.51 -13.48
N ASN A 475 -3.79 13.38 -14.14
CA ASN A 475 -2.77 12.37 -14.48
C ASN A 475 -2.11 11.70 -13.26
N ALA A 476 -2.71 11.78 -12.07
CA ALA A 476 -2.22 11.01 -10.92
C ALA A 476 -2.17 9.52 -11.27
N ASN A 477 -1.05 8.86 -10.95
CA ASN A 477 -0.91 7.44 -11.14
C ASN A 477 -1.46 6.71 -9.89
N TRP A 478 -2.56 5.99 -10.05
CA TRP A 478 -3.19 5.24 -8.96
C TRP A 478 -2.50 3.90 -8.67
N HIS A 479 -1.57 3.50 -9.55
CA HIS A 479 -0.74 2.30 -9.45
C HIS A 479 0.73 2.68 -9.72
N PRO A 480 1.33 3.51 -8.85
CA PRO A 480 2.73 3.87 -9.04
C PRO A 480 3.62 2.64 -8.87
N GLU A 481 4.66 2.57 -9.69
CA GLU A 481 5.81 1.69 -9.45
C GLU A 481 6.68 2.27 -8.32
N ASN A 482 7.77 1.59 -7.94
CA ASN A 482 8.78 2.18 -7.05
C ASN A 482 8.22 2.59 -5.66
N THR A 483 7.48 1.68 -5.04
CA THR A 483 6.69 1.93 -3.83
C THR A 483 7.27 1.29 -2.57
N ASP A 484 8.19 0.33 -2.74
CA ASP A 484 8.86 -0.40 -1.67
C ASP A 484 10.29 0.12 -1.54
N LEU A 485 10.59 0.80 -0.44
CA LEU A 485 11.91 1.39 -0.15
C LEU A 485 13.05 0.38 -0.26
N SER A 486 12.81 -0.89 0.08
CA SER A 486 13.83 -1.95 0.05
C SER A 486 14.25 -2.38 -1.36
N THR A 487 13.42 -2.07 -2.37
CA THR A 487 13.71 -2.41 -3.77
C THR A 487 13.87 -1.17 -4.64
N ALA A 488 13.14 -0.10 -4.34
CA ALA A 488 13.07 1.13 -5.11
C ALA A 488 14.44 1.83 -5.23
N CYS A 489 15.24 1.78 -4.18
CA CYS A 489 16.45 2.58 -4.07
C CYS A 489 17.73 1.75 -4.03
N GLY A 490 17.66 0.54 -4.62
CA GLY A 490 18.81 -0.33 -4.82
C GLY A 490 19.41 -0.89 -3.52
N GLN A 491 20.55 -1.53 -3.68
CA GLN A 491 21.33 -2.16 -2.61
C GLN A 491 22.76 -1.61 -2.63
N GLU A 492 23.58 -1.94 -1.63
CA GLU A 492 24.92 -1.35 -1.46
C GLU A 492 25.79 -1.53 -2.71
N ASN A 493 25.67 -2.69 -3.36
CA ASN A 493 26.43 -3.05 -4.55
C ASN A 493 25.82 -2.51 -5.87
N SER A 494 24.74 -1.74 -5.81
CA SER A 494 24.14 -1.14 -7.00
C SER A 494 25.12 -0.16 -7.66
N ILE A 495 25.32 -0.34 -8.97
CA ILE A 495 26.12 0.57 -9.80
C ILE A 495 25.25 1.62 -10.51
N SER A 496 23.93 1.43 -10.49
CA SER A 496 22.94 2.37 -10.97
C SER A 496 21.63 2.14 -10.25
N VAL A 497 20.91 3.22 -9.94
CA VAL A 497 19.58 3.22 -9.30
C VAL A 497 18.69 4.21 -10.04
N ARG A 498 17.39 3.93 -10.13
CA ARG A 498 16.39 4.92 -10.56
C ARG A 498 15.38 5.12 -9.44
N GLU A 499 15.24 6.36 -9.01
CA GLU A 499 14.25 6.76 -8.03
C GLU A 499 13.16 7.61 -8.73
N VAL A 500 11.90 7.36 -8.37
CA VAL A 500 10.73 7.94 -9.05
C VAL A 500 9.69 8.37 -8.03
N LEU A 501 9.32 9.66 -8.10
CA LEU A 501 8.16 10.21 -7.40
C LEU A 501 7.06 10.58 -8.40
N ASP A 502 6.01 9.75 -8.43
CA ASP A 502 4.92 9.85 -9.39
C ASP A 502 3.87 10.90 -8.99
N ILE A 503 3.05 11.30 -9.95
CA ILE A 503 2.06 12.36 -9.79
C ILE A 503 1.02 11.95 -8.75
N GLY A 504 0.81 12.82 -7.76
CA GLY A 504 -0.12 12.63 -6.65
C GLY A 504 0.44 11.79 -5.50
N SER A 505 1.62 11.18 -5.66
CA SER A 505 2.30 10.41 -4.62
C SER A 505 3.24 11.28 -3.80
N GLY A 506 3.41 10.90 -2.55
CA GLY A 506 4.38 11.49 -1.63
C GLY A 506 5.37 10.47 -1.12
N ASP A 507 6.45 11.00 -0.56
CA ASP A 507 7.55 10.27 0.02
C ASP A 507 7.71 10.71 1.48
N THR A 508 7.39 9.81 2.42
CA THR A 508 7.36 10.07 3.87
C THR A 508 8.51 9.38 4.57
N TYR A 509 9.20 10.13 5.43
CA TYR A 509 10.17 9.57 6.36
C TYR A 509 9.95 10.07 7.78
N THR A 510 10.07 9.15 8.73
CA THR A 510 10.17 9.48 10.15
C THR A 510 11.61 9.85 10.50
N GLN A 511 11.76 10.95 11.23
CA GLN A 511 13.02 11.52 11.71
C GLN A 511 13.11 11.31 13.23
N ASP A 512 13.50 10.11 13.66
CA ASP A 512 13.53 9.71 15.08
C ASP A 512 14.94 9.53 15.64
N LEU A 513 15.93 9.34 14.76
CA LEU A 513 17.33 9.15 15.14
C LEU A 513 18.05 10.48 15.44
N PRO A 514 19.05 10.49 16.34
CA PRO A 514 19.99 11.60 16.47
C PRO A 514 20.61 11.98 15.11
N GLY A 515 20.67 13.28 14.81
CA GLY A 515 21.12 13.81 13.52
C GLY A 515 20.04 13.92 12.45
N GLN A 516 18.93 13.19 12.58
CA GLN A 516 17.72 13.34 11.75
C GLN A 516 16.67 14.23 12.44
N SER A 517 16.47 14.01 13.74
CA SER A 517 15.66 14.81 14.63
C SER A 517 16.37 16.11 15.09
N PHE A 518 15.63 17.03 15.72
CA PHE A 518 16.23 18.25 16.26
C PHE A 518 16.68 18.04 17.71
N ASP A 519 17.94 18.29 18.05
CA ASP A 519 18.37 18.42 19.45
C ASP A 519 17.71 19.67 20.05
N ILE A 520 16.78 19.44 21.00
CA ILE A 520 16.03 20.50 21.68
C ILE A 520 16.46 20.70 23.14
N THR A 521 17.53 20.00 23.57
CA THR A 521 17.98 19.93 24.97
C THR A 521 18.22 21.32 25.57
N GLY A 522 18.93 22.17 24.83
CA GLY A 522 19.31 23.52 25.26
C GLY A 522 18.38 24.63 24.79
N LEU A 523 17.28 24.31 24.12
CA LEU A 523 16.37 25.32 23.57
C LEU A 523 15.46 25.90 24.66
N ALA A 524 15.21 27.20 24.58
CA ALA A 524 14.27 27.88 25.46
C ALA A 524 12.84 27.32 25.30
N ASN A 525 12.03 27.46 26.34
CA ASN A 525 10.59 27.22 26.22
C ASN A 525 9.96 28.28 25.32
N GLY A 526 9.01 27.88 24.48
CA GLY A 526 8.34 28.81 23.59
C GLY A 526 7.77 28.19 22.32
N THR A 527 7.31 29.06 21.43
CA THR A 527 6.77 28.66 20.12
C THR A 527 7.89 28.50 19.11
N TYR A 528 7.86 27.37 18.40
CA TYR A 528 8.76 27.06 17.29
C TYR A 528 7.97 26.54 16.09
N TYR A 529 8.63 26.47 14.94
CA TYR A 529 8.08 25.95 13.70
C TYR A 529 9.05 24.96 13.08
N ILE A 530 8.60 23.72 12.87
CA ILE A 530 9.31 22.77 12.00
C ILE A 530 9.04 23.19 10.56
N GLN A 531 10.09 23.45 9.81
CA GLN A 531 10.05 23.70 8.38
C GLN A 531 10.49 22.44 7.64
N VAL A 532 9.64 21.99 6.72
CA VAL A 532 9.95 21.00 5.70
C VAL A 532 10.12 21.77 4.39
N LEU A 533 11.29 21.67 3.77
CA LEU A 533 11.61 22.37 2.53
C LEU A 533 12.10 21.37 1.47
N ALA A 534 11.35 21.22 0.39
CA ALA A 534 11.76 20.40 -0.76
C ALA A 534 12.72 21.16 -1.68
N ASN A 535 13.63 20.44 -2.33
CA ASN A 535 14.60 20.96 -3.31
C ASN A 535 15.30 22.27 -2.86
N PRO A 536 15.91 22.31 -1.66
CA PRO A 536 16.44 23.53 -1.05
C PRO A 536 17.47 24.25 -1.93
N GLU A 537 18.26 23.50 -2.68
CA GLU A 537 19.34 24.01 -3.55
C GLU A 537 18.88 24.25 -5.00
N ASN A 538 17.59 24.07 -5.31
CA ASN A 538 17.01 24.23 -6.66
C ASN A 538 17.72 23.40 -7.76
N ARG A 539 18.27 22.23 -7.38
CA ARG A 539 18.96 21.32 -8.30
C ARG A 539 17.98 20.57 -9.18
N LEU A 540 16.84 20.16 -8.62
CA LEU A 540 15.75 19.55 -9.37
C LEU A 540 15.01 20.64 -10.15
N LYS A 541 14.62 20.32 -11.38
CA LYS A 541 13.84 21.21 -12.24
C LYS A 541 12.36 20.94 -12.05
N GLU A 542 11.68 21.98 -11.61
CA GLU A 542 10.27 21.95 -11.22
C GLU A 542 9.47 22.99 -12.01
N THR A 543 8.15 22.87 -11.95
CA THR A 543 7.23 23.85 -12.55
C THR A 543 7.09 25.09 -11.67
N ASP A 544 7.17 24.95 -10.35
CA ASP A 544 7.06 26.02 -9.35
C ASP A 544 8.06 25.71 -8.23
N LEU A 545 8.86 26.71 -7.83
CA LEU A 545 9.83 26.59 -6.72
C LEU A 545 9.37 27.37 -5.48
N THR A 546 8.23 28.06 -5.56
CA THR A 546 7.75 28.97 -4.51
C THR A 546 6.84 28.30 -3.49
N ASN A 547 6.47 27.03 -3.73
CA ASN A 547 5.51 26.26 -2.94
C ASN A 547 6.15 25.05 -2.23
N ASN A 548 7.48 24.93 -2.26
CA ASN A 548 8.25 23.81 -1.74
C ASN A 548 8.28 23.74 -0.20
N SER A 549 7.84 24.77 0.52
CA SER A 549 7.99 24.88 1.97
C SER A 549 6.67 24.72 2.73
N ALA A 550 6.68 23.90 3.78
CA ALA A 550 5.60 23.78 4.75
C ALA A 550 6.10 24.03 6.18
N LEU A 551 5.25 24.66 6.99
CA LEU A 551 5.54 24.96 8.40
C LEU A 551 4.56 24.25 9.34
N ARG A 552 5.10 23.67 10.41
CA ARG A 552 4.34 23.05 11.49
C ARG A 552 4.67 23.69 12.82
N LYS A 553 3.69 24.35 13.45
CA LYS A 553 3.84 24.94 14.78
C LYS A 553 3.97 23.86 15.86
N VAL A 554 4.93 24.06 16.76
CA VAL A 554 5.12 23.29 18.00
C VAL A 554 5.39 24.24 19.17
N VAL A 555 5.07 23.82 20.39
CA VAL A 555 5.35 24.57 21.61
C VAL A 555 6.23 23.70 22.51
N LEU A 556 7.47 24.14 22.75
CA LEU A 556 8.42 23.44 23.58
C LEU A 556 8.32 23.90 25.03
N GLY A 557 8.32 22.93 25.95
CA GLY A 557 8.26 23.12 27.39
C GLY A 557 9.23 22.20 28.14
N GLY A 558 9.07 22.16 29.46
CA GLY A 558 9.88 21.30 30.32
C GLY A 558 11.26 21.87 30.64
N LYS A 559 12.17 20.99 31.06
CA LYS A 559 13.57 21.29 31.44
C LYS A 559 14.52 20.42 30.60
N PRO A 560 15.81 20.76 30.47
CA PRO A 560 16.78 19.88 29.84
C PRO A 560 16.78 18.48 30.50
N GLY A 561 16.81 17.42 29.69
CA GLY A 561 16.66 16.01 30.09
C GLY A 561 15.23 15.57 30.37
N ALA A 562 14.25 16.47 30.22
CA ALA A 562 12.82 16.23 30.44
C ALA A 562 11.99 17.23 29.64
N ARG A 563 12.29 17.39 28.34
CA ARG A 563 11.58 18.33 27.47
C ARG A 563 10.18 17.81 27.17
N THR A 564 9.25 18.73 26.93
CA THR A 564 7.89 18.39 26.47
C THR A 564 7.57 19.14 25.20
N VAL A 565 6.67 18.58 24.39
CA VAL A 565 6.12 19.24 23.20
C VAL A 565 4.61 19.24 23.26
N THR A 566 4.00 20.37 22.92
CA THR A 566 2.59 20.48 22.59
C THR A 566 2.46 20.84 21.12
N VAL A 567 1.61 20.13 20.39
CA VAL A 567 1.45 20.29 18.94
C VAL A 567 0.01 20.71 18.66
N PRO A 568 -0.27 22.00 18.41
CA PRO A 568 -1.61 22.46 18.05
C PRO A 568 -2.10 21.81 16.76
N ALA A 569 -3.40 21.68 16.53
CA ALA A 569 -3.92 21.26 15.22
C ALA A 569 -3.43 22.19 14.08
N HIS A 570 -3.18 21.63 12.90
CA HIS A 570 -2.93 22.41 11.68
C HIS A 570 -4.25 22.62 10.95
N ASP A 571 -4.84 23.79 11.12
CA ASP A 571 -6.22 24.08 10.71
C ASP A 571 -7.20 23.03 11.29
N ARG A 572 -7.85 22.20 10.44
CA ARG A 572 -8.76 21.14 10.88
C ARG A 572 -8.08 19.78 11.11
N VAL A 573 -6.78 19.69 10.88
CA VAL A 573 -6.03 18.43 10.96
C VAL A 573 -5.36 18.31 12.31
N ASP A 574 -5.80 17.33 13.09
CA ASP A 574 -5.10 16.89 14.28
C ASP A 574 -4.33 15.61 13.92
N ALA A 575 -3.01 15.69 14.00
CA ALA A 575 -2.09 14.71 13.42
C ALA A 575 -1.03 14.23 14.42
N ASN A 576 -1.32 14.39 15.72
CA ASN A 576 -0.31 14.36 16.75
C ASN A 576 -0.78 13.87 18.11
#